data_AF-A0A962WJ06-F1
#
_entry.id   AF-A0A962WJ06-F1
#
_cell.length_a   1.000
_cell.length_b   1.000
_cell.length_c   1.000
_cell.angle_alpha   90.00
_cell.angle_beta   90.00
_cell.angle_gamma   90.00
#
_symmetry.space_group_name_H-M   'P 1'
#
loop_
_entity.id
_entity.type
_entity.pdbx_description
1 polymer ?
#
loop_
_entity_poly.entity_id
_entity_poly.type
_entity_poly.pdbx_seq_one_letter_code
_entity_poly.pdbx_strand_id
1 'polypeptide(L)'
;MHVGVSIFVTAYTIGIQKLARELESRGFESLFVPEHTHIPTSRKSPWPGGGELPKEYLHTIDPFVGLMAAAAATEKLRLGTGIALLTERDPIVTAKEAATLDLLSNGRFELGIGAGWNAEEMEN
;
A
#
# COMPACT_ATOMS: atom_id res chain seq x y z
N MET A 1 11.21 -6.54 -19.98
CA MET A 1 10.24 -5.55 -19.48
C MET A 1 9.62 -6.14 -18.22
N HIS A 2 9.69 -5.44 -17.09
CA HIS A 2 9.04 -5.85 -15.84
C HIS A 2 7.66 -5.20 -15.76
N VAL A 3 6.65 -5.95 -15.32
CA VAL A 3 5.25 -5.49 -15.25
C VAL A 3 4.74 -5.76 -13.83
N GLY A 4 4.32 -4.70 -13.13
CA GLY A 4 3.73 -4.76 -11.80
C GLY A 4 2.25 -4.40 -11.79
N VAL A 5 1.59 -4.62 -10.65
CA VAL A 5 0.19 -4.26 -10.40
C VAL A 5 0.11 -3.35 -9.19
N SER A 6 -0.63 -2.24 -9.32
CA SER A 6 -1.01 -1.39 -8.20
C SER A 6 -2.53 -1.46 -8.00
N ILE A 7 -2.98 -1.62 -6.76
CA ILE A 7 -4.41 -1.77 -6.45
C ILE A 7 -4.71 -1.31 -5.02
N PHE A 8 -5.87 -0.70 -4.84
CA PHE A 8 -6.50 -0.56 -3.53
C PHE A 8 -7.09 -1.90 -3.11
N VAL A 9 -6.46 -2.59 -2.16
CA VAL A 9 -7.04 -3.81 -1.61
C VAL A 9 -8.06 -3.43 -0.54
N THR A 10 -9.30 -3.91 -0.71
CA THR A 10 -10.44 -3.60 0.16
C THR A 10 -11.26 -4.87 0.45
N ALA A 11 -12.31 -4.75 1.27
CA ALA A 11 -13.22 -5.86 1.55
C ALA A 11 -14.02 -6.38 0.33
N TYR A 12 -14.09 -5.60 -0.75
CA TYR A 12 -14.84 -5.94 -1.97
C TYR A 12 -13.94 -6.19 -3.19
N THR A 13 -12.62 -6.28 -2.98
CA THR A 13 -11.67 -6.75 -4.01
C THR A 13 -11.28 -8.19 -3.78
N ILE A 14 -10.51 -8.76 -4.70
CA ILE A 14 -9.79 -10.01 -4.43
C ILE A 14 -8.88 -9.83 -3.20
N GLY A 15 -8.87 -10.82 -2.30
CA GLY A 15 -8.02 -10.80 -1.11
C GLY A 15 -6.54 -10.83 -1.47
N ILE A 16 -5.72 -10.08 -0.73
CA ILE A 16 -4.32 -9.81 -1.09
C ILE A 16 -3.46 -11.08 -1.23
N GLN A 17 -3.67 -12.09 -0.38
CA GLN A 17 -2.93 -13.35 -0.44
C GLN A 17 -3.24 -14.11 -1.73
N LYS A 18 -4.51 -14.12 -2.14
CA LYS A 18 -4.93 -14.75 -3.40
C LYS A 18 -4.38 -13.96 -4.57
N LEU A 19 -4.56 -12.63 -4.57
CA LEU A 19 -4.02 -11.77 -5.62
C LEU A 19 -2.51 -11.98 -5.81
N ALA A 20 -1.73 -11.95 -4.72
CA ALA A 20 -0.28 -12.12 -4.77
C ALA A 20 0.13 -13.45 -5.43
N ARG A 21 -0.51 -14.57 -5.05
CA ARG A 21 -0.29 -15.88 -5.69
C ARG A 21 -0.64 -15.89 -7.18
N GLU A 22 -1.76 -15.25 -7.54
CA GLU A 22 -2.20 -15.18 -8.94
C GLU A 22 -1.26 -14.31 -9.78
N LEU A 23 -0.73 -13.21 -9.22
CA LEU A 23 0.25 -12.36 -9.88
C LEU A 23 1.58 -13.10 -10.10
N GLU A 24 2.11 -13.72 -9.04
CA GLU A 24 3.37 -14.46 -9.11
C GLU A 24 3.30 -15.62 -10.11
N SER A 25 2.23 -16.44 -10.05
CA SER A 25 2.03 -17.56 -10.97
C SER A 25 1.90 -17.16 -12.45
N ARG A 26 1.58 -15.89 -12.73
CA ARG A 26 1.47 -15.33 -14.09
C ARG A 26 2.70 -14.54 -14.52
N GLY A 27 3.74 -14.48 -13.68
CA GLY A 27 4.99 -13.79 -13.99
C GLY A 27 4.91 -12.27 -13.89
N PHE A 28 3.92 -11.72 -13.18
CA PHE A 28 4.01 -10.33 -12.74
C PHE A 28 5.16 -10.16 -11.76
N GLU A 29 5.82 -9.02 -11.83
CA GLU A 29 7.05 -8.78 -11.10
C GLU A 29 6.80 -8.21 -9.70
N SER A 30 5.78 -7.37 -9.56
CA SER A 30 5.51 -6.63 -8.33
C SER A 30 4.02 -6.41 -8.05
N LEU A 31 3.71 -6.26 -6.77
CA LEU A 31 2.42 -5.80 -6.24
C LEU A 31 2.65 -4.57 -5.35
N PHE A 32 1.94 -3.49 -5.66
CA PHE A 32 1.91 -2.26 -4.87
C PHE A 32 0.53 -2.00 -4.27
N VAL A 33 0.50 -1.56 -3.02
CA VAL A 33 -0.73 -1.09 -2.36
C VAL A 33 -0.54 0.34 -1.84
N PRO A 34 -1.56 1.20 -1.97
CA PRO A 34 -1.51 2.56 -1.45
C PRO A 34 -1.74 2.57 0.06
N GLU A 35 -1.51 3.74 0.67
CA GLU A 35 -1.83 4.02 2.05
C GLU A 35 -2.80 5.19 2.15
N HIS A 36 -3.78 5.04 3.04
CA HIS A 36 -4.56 6.13 3.65
C HIS A 36 -4.92 5.66 5.05
N THR A 37 -4.35 6.29 6.08
CA THR A 37 -4.53 5.84 7.47
C THR A 37 -5.94 6.12 7.98
N HIS A 38 -6.45 7.28 7.57
CA HIS A 38 -7.81 7.74 7.76
C HIS A 38 -8.18 8.65 6.59
N ILE A 39 -9.46 8.88 6.38
CA ILE A 39 -9.91 9.90 5.42
C ILE A 39 -10.73 10.92 6.21
N PRO A 40 -10.28 12.18 6.29
CA PRO A 40 -11.02 13.26 6.92
C PRO A 40 -12.45 13.39 6.38
N THR A 41 -13.36 14.05 7.08
CA THR A 41 -14.69 14.38 6.53
C THR A 41 -14.66 15.67 5.70
N SER A 42 -13.68 16.55 5.94
CA SER A 42 -13.40 17.75 5.15
C SER A 42 -12.88 17.41 3.76
N ARG A 43 -13.18 18.25 2.77
CA ARG A 43 -12.76 18.13 1.35
C ARG A 43 -12.22 19.46 0.81
N LYS A 44 -11.53 20.24 1.65
CA LYS A 44 -10.85 21.49 1.24
C LYS A 44 -9.71 21.17 0.30
N SER A 45 -8.92 20.13 0.58
CA SER A 45 -8.02 19.54 -0.41
C SER A 45 -8.87 18.76 -1.42
N PRO A 46 -8.88 19.15 -2.72
CA PRO A 46 -9.61 18.40 -3.74
C PRO A 46 -8.82 17.14 -4.12
N TRP A 47 -9.54 16.04 -4.37
CA TRP A 47 -8.91 14.82 -4.88
C TRP A 47 -8.23 15.10 -6.23
N PRO A 48 -6.94 14.75 -6.42
CA PRO A 48 -6.20 15.08 -7.65
C PRO A 48 -6.80 14.48 -8.92
N GLY A 49 -7.57 13.38 -8.82
CA GLY A 49 -8.29 12.80 -9.94
C GLY A 49 -9.52 13.58 -10.39
N GLY A 50 -9.94 14.59 -9.62
CA GLY A 50 -11.11 15.42 -9.88
C GLY A 50 -12.43 14.76 -9.47
N GLY A 51 -13.39 15.58 -9.03
CA GLY A 51 -14.70 15.10 -8.60
C GLY A 51 -14.70 14.52 -7.17
N GLU A 52 -15.57 13.55 -6.93
CA GLU A 52 -15.69 12.90 -5.62
C GLU A 52 -14.58 11.88 -5.40
N LEU A 53 -14.10 11.79 -4.15
CA LEU A 53 -13.10 10.82 -3.75
C LEU A 53 -13.63 9.39 -3.96
N PRO A 54 -12.92 8.52 -4.70
CA PRO A 54 -13.33 7.13 -4.85
C PRO A 54 -13.40 6.39 -3.51
N LYS A 55 -14.41 5.52 -3.36
CA LYS A 55 -14.70 4.83 -2.09
C LYS A 55 -13.56 3.92 -1.60
N GLU A 56 -12.67 3.49 -2.48
CA GLU A 56 -11.54 2.63 -2.16
C GLU A 56 -10.48 3.32 -1.29
N TYR A 57 -10.37 4.65 -1.36
CA TYR A 57 -9.52 5.44 -0.47
C TYR A 57 -9.94 5.28 1.01
N LEU A 58 -11.24 5.18 1.26
CA LEU A 58 -11.81 4.99 2.61
C LEU A 58 -11.67 3.55 3.14
N HIS A 59 -11.44 2.59 2.24
CA HIS A 59 -11.60 1.17 2.53
C HIS A 59 -10.32 0.36 2.29
N THR A 60 -9.22 1.03 1.94
CA THR A 60 -7.94 0.36 1.74
C THR A 60 -7.44 -0.24 3.04
N ILE A 61 -6.82 -1.39 2.95
CA ILE A 61 -6.18 -2.03 4.10
C ILE A 61 -4.91 -1.29 4.51
N ASP A 62 -4.44 -1.53 5.74
CA ASP A 62 -3.09 -1.14 6.15
C ASP A 62 -2.06 -1.79 5.20
N PRO A 63 -1.12 -1.00 4.65
CA PRO A 63 -0.21 -1.50 3.62
C PRO A 63 0.84 -2.45 4.19
N PHE A 64 1.35 -2.27 5.41
CA PHE A 64 2.40 -3.11 5.97
C PHE A 64 1.86 -4.48 6.36
N VAL A 65 0.70 -4.53 7.01
CA VAL A 65 -0.01 -5.77 7.35
C VAL A 65 -0.44 -6.50 6.07
N GLY A 66 -1.00 -5.78 5.10
CA GLY A 66 -1.40 -6.34 3.82
C GLY A 66 -0.24 -6.96 3.06
N LEU A 67 0.87 -6.22 2.90
CA LEU A 67 2.05 -6.70 2.19
C LEU A 67 2.76 -7.83 2.93
N MET A 68 2.73 -7.86 4.27
CA MET A 68 3.22 -9.04 5.01
C MET A 68 2.40 -10.29 4.70
N ALA A 69 1.08 -10.16 4.57
CA ALA A 69 0.23 -11.28 4.15
C ALA A 69 0.52 -11.73 2.71
N ALA A 70 0.84 -10.79 1.80
CA ALA A 70 1.30 -11.09 0.45
C ALA A 70 2.67 -11.80 0.46
N ALA A 71 3.60 -11.33 1.29
CA ALA A 71 4.94 -11.89 1.47
C ALA A 71 4.87 -13.34 1.93
N ALA A 72 4.02 -13.64 2.91
CA ALA A 72 3.81 -15.01 3.39
C ALA A 72 3.15 -15.93 2.35
N ALA A 73 2.52 -15.39 1.32
CA ALA A 73 1.80 -16.14 0.29
C ALA A 73 2.61 -16.38 -0.99
N THR A 74 3.81 -15.80 -1.12
CA THR A 74 4.63 -15.76 -2.35
C THR A 74 6.11 -15.91 -2.04
N GLU A 75 6.92 -16.28 -3.03
CA GLU A 75 8.37 -16.50 -2.85
C GLU A 75 9.27 -15.52 -3.60
N LYS A 76 8.77 -14.89 -4.66
CA LYS A 76 9.54 -14.11 -5.64
C LYS A 76 8.93 -12.75 -5.96
N LEU A 77 7.62 -12.59 -5.82
CA LEU A 77 6.88 -11.36 -6.11
C LEU A 77 7.45 -10.21 -5.27
N ARG A 78 7.81 -9.11 -5.90
CA ARG A 78 8.21 -7.89 -5.19
C ARG A 78 6.98 -7.21 -4.62
N LEU A 79 7.14 -6.61 -3.45
CA LEU A 79 6.04 -6.09 -2.66
C LEU A 79 6.36 -4.66 -2.29
N GLY A 80 5.46 -3.72 -2.52
CA GLY A 80 5.78 -2.33 -2.23
C GLY A 80 4.61 -1.48 -1.80
N THR A 81 4.95 -0.41 -1.10
CA THR A 81 4.03 0.68 -0.82
C THR A 81 4.00 1.63 -2.02
N GLY A 82 2.81 1.97 -2.49
CA GLY A 82 2.59 2.89 -3.61
C GLY A 82 1.61 3.99 -3.25
N ILE A 83 1.84 4.81 -2.22
CA ILE A 83 3.07 4.99 -1.41
C ILE A 83 2.73 4.94 0.09
N ALA A 84 3.73 4.83 0.96
CA ALA A 84 3.58 5.10 2.39
C ALA A 84 3.63 6.62 2.65
N LEU A 85 2.66 7.13 3.40
CA LEU A 85 2.46 8.54 3.74
C LEU A 85 3.25 8.87 5.01
N LEU A 86 4.56 9.11 4.86
CA LEU A 86 5.47 9.24 6.00
C LEU A 86 5.13 10.40 6.95
N THR A 87 4.43 11.43 6.47
CA THR A 87 3.97 12.55 7.29
C THR A 87 2.93 12.14 8.32
N GLU A 88 2.26 11.01 8.11
CA GLU A 88 1.22 10.48 8.99
C GLU A 88 1.71 9.32 9.86
N ARG A 89 2.98 8.92 9.72
CA ARG A 89 3.54 7.78 10.44
C ARG A 89 4.65 8.19 11.39
N ASP A 90 4.78 7.47 12.50
CA ASP A 90 5.98 7.59 13.32
C ASP A 90 7.19 7.02 12.56
N PRO A 91 8.28 7.78 12.39
CA PRO A 91 9.40 7.36 11.55
C PRO A 91 10.18 6.18 12.14
N ILE A 92 10.24 6.03 13.47
CA ILE A 92 10.97 4.94 14.12
C ILE A 92 10.17 3.64 14.00
N VAL A 93 8.86 3.70 14.21
CA VAL A 93 7.95 2.57 14.00
C VAL A 93 7.97 2.15 12.54
N THR A 94 7.85 3.10 11.61
CA THR A 94 7.86 2.82 10.16
C THR A 94 9.17 2.16 9.73
N ALA A 95 10.31 2.65 10.22
CA ALA A 95 11.60 2.03 9.94
C ALA A 95 11.66 0.58 10.44
N LYS A 96 11.08 0.29 11.62
CA LYS A 96 11.02 -1.07 12.16
C LYS A 96 10.13 -1.97 11.31
N GLU A 97 8.94 -1.52 10.95
CA GLU A 97 8.00 -2.28 10.12
C GLU A 97 8.59 -2.58 8.74
N ALA A 98 9.18 -1.57 8.08
CA ALA A 98 9.83 -1.74 6.79
C ALA A 98 10.99 -2.74 6.85
N ALA A 99 11.87 -2.62 7.85
CA ALA A 99 12.99 -3.55 8.02
C ALA A 99 12.51 -4.98 8.34
N THR A 100 11.46 -5.13 9.14
CA THR A 100 10.87 -6.43 9.45
C THR A 100 10.23 -7.06 8.20
N LEU A 101 9.47 -6.29 7.43
CA LEU A 101 8.84 -6.79 6.20
C LEU A 101 9.89 -7.15 5.14
N ASP A 102 10.95 -6.35 4.99
CA ASP A 102 12.08 -6.68 4.12
C ASP A 102 12.75 -8.00 4.51
N LEU A 103 13.08 -8.17 5.80
CA LEU A 103 13.68 -9.39 6.33
C LEU A 103 12.77 -10.61 6.09
N LEU A 104 11.49 -10.53 6.46
CA LEU A 104 10.56 -11.65 6.38
C LEU A 104 10.13 -11.98 4.94
N SER A 105 10.26 -11.03 4.02
CA SER A 105 10.04 -11.24 2.60
C SER A 105 11.29 -11.74 1.87
N ASN A 106 12.42 -11.93 2.55
CA ASN A 106 13.72 -12.25 1.94
C ASN A 106 14.21 -11.19 0.95
N GLY A 107 14.12 -9.91 1.31
CA GLY A 107 14.63 -8.80 0.50
C GLY A 107 13.75 -8.40 -0.69
N ARG A 108 12.45 -8.76 -0.64
CA ARG A 108 11.49 -8.47 -1.73
C ARG A 108 10.69 -7.19 -1.51
N PHE A 109 10.88 -6.52 -0.39
CA PHE A 109 10.11 -5.33 -0.05
C PHE A 109 10.71 -4.05 -0.65
N GLU A 110 9.86 -3.20 -1.19
CA GLU A 110 10.19 -1.87 -1.70
C GLU A 110 9.36 -0.81 -0.96
N LEU A 111 10.05 0.00 -0.15
CA LEU A 111 9.41 1.10 0.57
C LEU A 111 9.28 2.34 -0.32
N GLY A 112 8.17 2.45 -1.06
CA GLY A 112 7.79 3.69 -1.73
C GLY A 112 7.23 4.70 -0.73
N ILE A 113 7.73 5.93 -0.74
CA ILE A 113 7.40 6.96 0.24
C ILE A 113 6.89 8.23 -0.43
N GLY A 114 6.11 9.01 0.30
CA GLY A 114 5.83 10.40 -0.05
C GLY A 114 5.01 11.09 1.03
N ALA A 115 4.69 12.35 0.77
CA ALA A 115 4.00 13.19 1.74
C ALA A 115 2.47 13.01 1.71
N GLY A 116 1.89 12.54 0.61
CA GLY A 116 0.44 12.60 0.42
C GLY A 116 -0.01 13.97 -0.10
N TRP A 117 -1.30 14.08 -0.40
CA TRP A 117 -1.91 15.25 -1.05
C TRP A 117 -2.95 15.95 -0.19
N ASN A 118 -3.50 15.24 0.79
CA ASN A 118 -4.66 15.65 1.55
C ASN A 118 -4.21 16.39 2.81
N ALA A 119 -4.22 17.73 2.78
CA ALA A 119 -3.75 18.53 3.90
C ALA A 119 -4.49 18.21 5.20
N GLU A 120 -5.80 17.96 5.11
CA GLU A 120 -6.60 17.60 6.29
C GLU A 120 -6.25 16.23 6.86
N GLU A 121 -5.65 15.34 6.08
CA GLU A 121 -5.16 14.04 6.55
C GLU A 121 -3.84 14.22 7.33
N MET A 122 -3.02 15.17 6.89
CA MET A 122 -1.75 15.54 7.54
C MET A 122 -1.94 16.37 8.83
N GLU A 123 -3.04 17.10 8.96
CA GLU A 123 -3.30 18.09 10.02
C GLU A 123 -3.62 17.51 11.41
N ASN A 124 -3.45 16.20 11.62
CA ASN A 124 -3.72 15.43 12.87
C ASN A 124 -3.77 16.23 14.18
#